data_AF-A0A061AGN0-F1
#
_entry.id   AF-A0A061AGN0-F1
#
_cell.length_a   1.000
_cell.length_b   1.000
_cell.length_c   1.000
_cell.angle_alpha   90.00
_cell.angle_beta   90.00
_cell.angle_gamma   90.00
#
_symmetry.space_group_name_H-M   'P 1'
#
loop_
_entity.id
_entity.type
_entity.pdbx_description
1 polymer ?
#
loop_
_entity_poly.entity_id
_entity_poly.type
_entity_poly.pdbx_seq_one_letter_code
_entity_poly.pdbx_strand_id
1 'polypeptide(L)'
;MSKQEIYSPEGLRIDGRRWNELRRFECRINTHPNSSDGSSYVEQGNSKTVCIVQGPMEPSSRANMSSTQATLNISLNVTPFSSIDRKKKMRNERRIMEIVTSLKRTFEQSIITEKYPRTEISISVHVLALDGGLISCVTNAITLALIDAGIAMYDYISSVSAGFYDNTPLLDLNSLEENDVSFLTIGVVGKSEKLALLILENKIPLDKLESVLAIAVAGGHRVRDMMDKEVRRHGELRLSKLANK
;
A
#
# COMPACT_ATOMS: atom_id res chain seq x y z
N MET A 1 7.15 13.66 -27.00
CA MET A 1 6.49 14.74 -26.25
C MET A 1 5.06 14.32 -26.03
N SER A 2 4.61 14.26 -24.77
CA SER A 2 3.21 14.00 -24.44
C SER A 2 2.34 15.09 -25.07
N LYS A 3 1.17 14.71 -25.61
CA LYS A 3 0.22 15.67 -26.22
C LYS A 3 -0.63 16.40 -25.17
N GLN A 4 -0.55 15.98 -23.91
CA GLN A 4 -1.33 16.49 -22.80
C GLN A 4 -0.43 17.25 -21.84
N GLU A 5 -0.92 18.39 -21.36
CA GLU A 5 -0.27 19.18 -20.31
C GLU A 5 -0.45 18.45 -18.97
N ILE A 6 0.63 17.82 -18.50
CA ILE A 6 0.63 17.09 -17.21
C ILE A 6 0.56 18.09 -16.05
N TYR A 7 1.27 19.20 -16.20
CA TYR A 7 1.32 20.27 -15.22
C TYR A 7 1.22 21.61 -15.95
N SER A 8 0.15 22.35 -15.68
CA SER A 8 -0.09 23.65 -16.30
C SER A 8 0.78 24.74 -15.64
N PRO A 9 1.08 25.85 -16.34
CA PRO A 9 1.79 26.99 -15.75
C PRO A 9 1.08 27.61 -14.53
N GLU A 10 -0.25 27.47 -14.44
CA GLU A 10 -1.07 27.88 -13.29
C GLU A 10 -0.90 26.95 -12.08
N GLY A 11 -0.16 25.86 -12.24
CA GLY A 11 0.19 24.92 -11.19
C GLY A 11 -0.85 23.82 -10.95
N LEU A 12 -1.67 23.53 -11.96
CA LEU A 12 -2.73 22.53 -11.91
C LEU A 12 -2.34 21.27 -12.69
N ARG A 13 -2.72 20.12 -12.16
CA ARG A 13 -2.62 18.82 -12.85
C ARG A 13 -3.84 18.56 -13.73
N ILE A 14 -3.78 17.48 -14.51
CA ILE A 14 -4.89 16.98 -15.34
C ILE A 14 -6.18 16.81 -14.51
N ASP A 15 -6.05 16.36 -13.26
CA ASP A 15 -7.19 16.14 -12.34
C ASP A 15 -7.63 17.41 -11.58
N GLY A 16 -6.97 18.56 -11.82
CA GLY A 16 -7.17 19.81 -11.07
C GLY A 16 -6.45 19.90 -9.72
N ARG A 17 -5.67 18.88 -9.34
CA ARG A 17 -4.88 18.86 -8.10
C ARG A 17 -3.62 19.72 -8.20
N ARG A 18 -3.14 20.23 -7.06
CA ARG A 18 -1.80 20.84 -6.95
C ARG A 18 -0.72 19.77 -6.77
N TRP A 19 0.55 20.14 -6.92
CA TRP A 19 1.70 19.22 -6.84
C TRP A 19 1.83 18.48 -5.48
N ASN A 20 1.36 19.05 -4.37
CA ASN A 20 1.49 18.52 -3.00
C ASN A 20 0.22 17.88 -2.44
N GLU A 21 -0.77 17.60 -3.28
CA GLU A 21 -2.07 17.06 -2.87
C GLU A 21 -2.18 15.56 -3.13
N LEU A 22 -2.70 14.85 -2.14
CA LEU A 22 -3.06 13.43 -2.26
C LEU A 22 -4.39 13.29 -2.98
N ARG A 23 -4.64 12.14 -3.61
CA ARG A 23 -5.99 11.77 -4.07
C ARG A 23 -6.91 11.52 -2.88
N ARG A 24 -8.20 11.42 -3.18
CA ARG A 24 -9.19 10.95 -2.19
C ARG A 24 -8.73 9.60 -1.64
N PHE A 25 -8.53 9.53 -0.34
CA PHE A 25 -8.13 8.32 0.36
C PHE A 25 -9.26 7.90 1.29
N GLU A 26 -9.86 6.75 1.01
CA GLU A 26 -10.84 6.12 1.88
C GLU A 26 -10.37 4.71 2.24
N CYS A 27 -10.55 4.36 3.50
CA CYS A 27 -10.29 3.02 3.97
C CYS A 27 -11.51 2.51 4.73
N ARG A 28 -11.72 1.20 4.65
CA ARG A 28 -12.72 0.48 5.42
C ARG A 28 -12.08 -0.76 6.01
N ILE A 29 -12.41 -1.01 7.26
CA ILE A 29 -11.87 -2.10 8.06
C ILE A 29 -13.00 -3.09 8.32
N ASN A 30 -12.65 -4.37 8.45
CA ASN A 30 -13.60 -5.45 8.72
C ASN A 30 -14.71 -5.54 7.66
N THR A 31 -14.28 -5.65 6.39
CA THR A 31 -15.17 -5.74 5.23
C THR A 31 -15.66 -7.17 4.98
N HIS A 32 -14.85 -8.17 5.32
CA HIS A 32 -15.13 -9.59 5.09
C HIS A 32 -14.96 -10.40 6.39
N PRO A 33 -15.83 -10.19 7.40
CA PRO A 33 -15.71 -10.84 8.71
C PRO A 33 -15.82 -12.37 8.67
N ASN A 34 -16.51 -12.93 7.68
CA ASN A 34 -16.82 -14.36 7.64
C ASN A 34 -15.74 -15.21 6.95
N SER A 35 -14.85 -14.59 6.18
CA SER A 35 -13.86 -15.30 5.35
C SER A 35 -12.42 -15.16 5.83
N SER A 36 -12.18 -14.30 6.83
CA SER A 36 -10.84 -13.92 7.27
C SER A 36 -10.83 -13.30 8.66
N ASP A 37 -9.69 -13.43 9.34
CA ASP A 37 -9.45 -12.83 10.65
C ASP A 37 -9.28 -11.31 10.55
N GLY A 38 -8.68 -10.83 9.45
CA GLY A 38 -8.59 -9.40 9.15
C GLY A 38 -8.88 -9.11 7.69
N SER A 39 -9.55 -8.00 7.43
CA SER A 39 -9.86 -7.56 6.08
C SER A 39 -9.87 -6.05 5.97
N SER A 40 -9.38 -5.55 4.84
CA SER A 40 -9.38 -4.12 4.54
C SER A 40 -9.81 -3.87 3.10
N TYR A 41 -10.41 -2.71 2.90
CA TYR A 41 -10.71 -2.17 1.60
C TYR A 41 -10.19 -0.75 1.54
N VAL A 42 -9.35 -0.47 0.55
CA VAL A 42 -8.74 0.85 0.36
C VAL A 42 -9.10 1.37 -1.02
N GLU A 43 -9.61 2.60 -1.05
CA GLU A 43 -9.78 3.40 -2.25
C GLU A 43 -8.80 4.57 -2.19
N GLN A 44 -7.88 4.63 -3.15
CA GLN A 44 -6.95 5.74 -3.33
C GLN A 44 -7.15 6.31 -4.74
N GLY A 45 -7.88 7.42 -4.83
CA GLY A 45 -8.43 7.90 -6.10
C GLY A 45 -9.38 6.84 -6.69
N ASN A 46 -9.09 6.38 -7.91
CA ASN A 46 -9.83 5.30 -8.54
C ASN A 46 -9.21 3.90 -8.29
N SER A 47 -8.03 3.83 -7.66
CA SER A 47 -7.40 2.56 -7.30
C SER A 47 -8.15 1.92 -6.14
N LYS A 48 -8.63 0.69 -6.34
CA LYS A 48 -9.44 -0.06 -5.38
C LYS A 48 -8.79 -1.40 -5.08
N THR A 49 -8.45 -1.62 -3.82
CA THR A 49 -7.77 -2.83 -3.37
C THR A 49 -8.49 -3.44 -2.17
N VAL A 50 -8.72 -4.74 -2.22
CA VAL A 50 -9.19 -5.55 -1.09
C VAL A 50 -8.01 -6.36 -0.58
N CYS A 51 -7.77 -6.33 0.72
CA CYS A 51 -6.79 -7.18 1.37
C CYS A 51 -7.49 -8.07 2.39
N ILE A 52 -7.08 -9.34 2.41
CA ILE A 52 -7.62 -10.39 3.26
C ILE A 52 -6.43 -11.02 3.98
N VAL A 53 -6.45 -11.02 5.30
CA VAL A 53 -5.42 -11.63 6.14
C VAL A 53 -6.05 -12.80 6.87
N GLN A 54 -5.42 -13.96 6.74
CA GLN A 54 -5.79 -15.17 7.45
C GLN A 54 -4.61 -15.61 8.30
N GLY A 55 -4.89 -15.86 9.58
CA GLY A 55 -3.92 -16.32 10.54
C GLY A 55 -3.81 -15.42 11.77
N PRO A 56 -2.98 -15.82 12.74
CA PRO A 56 -1.98 -16.89 12.65
C PRO A 56 -2.59 -18.29 12.56
N MET A 57 -2.30 -19.03 11.48
CA MET A 57 -2.81 -20.39 11.25
C MET A 57 -1.69 -21.43 11.30
N GLU A 58 -2.04 -22.71 11.41
CA GLU A 58 -1.06 -23.78 11.28
C GLU A 58 -0.56 -23.86 9.83
N PRO A 59 0.76 -23.93 9.59
CA PRO A 59 1.30 -23.98 8.24
C PRO A 59 0.82 -25.23 7.50
N SER A 60 0.43 -25.04 6.24
CA SER A 60 -0.06 -26.14 5.39
C SER A 60 0.98 -27.24 5.14
N SER A 61 2.27 -26.90 5.20
CA SER A 61 3.38 -27.83 5.08
C SER A 61 4.34 -27.69 6.25
N ARG A 62 4.62 -28.81 6.93
CA ARG A 62 5.60 -28.87 8.03
C ARG A 62 7.00 -28.45 7.61
N ALA A 63 7.34 -28.53 6.32
CA ALA A 63 8.63 -28.09 5.80
C ALA A 63 8.82 -26.55 5.87
N ASN A 64 7.72 -25.79 5.81
CA ASN A 64 7.75 -24.33 5.88
C ASN A 64 7.57 -23.80 7.32
N MET A 65 7.54 -24.70 8.30
CA MET A 65 7.35 -24.35 9.70
C MET A 65 8.68 -23.89 10.31
N SER A 66 8.80 -22.59 10.55
CA SER A 66 9.87 -22.06 11.38
C SER A 66 9.54 -22.25 12.86
N SER A 67 10.50 -22.77 13.63
CA SER A 67 10.33 -22.99 15.08
C SER A 67 10.31 -21.69 15.88
N THR A 68 10.91 -20.63 15.33
CA THR A 68 11.27 -19.41 16.07
C THR A 68 10.44 -18.20 15.65
N GLN A 69 9.97 -18.17 14.40
CA GLN A 69 9.27 -17.01 13.83
C GLN A 69 8.04 -17.48 13.04
N ALA A 70 7.06 -16.58 12.87
CA ALA A 70 5.97 -16.79 11.94
C ALA A 70 6.46 -16.73 10.49
N THR A 71 5.95 -17.61 9.64
CA THR A 71 6.19 -17.56 8.19
C THR A 71 5.16 -16.65 7.53
N LEU A 72 5.63 -15.63 6.80
CA LEU A 72 4.75 -14.70 6.07
C LEU A 72 4.61 -15.11 4.61
N ASN A 73 3.36 -15.27 4.14
CA ASN A 73 3.05 -15.54 2.74
C ASN A 73 2.13 -14.45 2.19
N ILE A 74 2.58 -13.79 1.12
CA ILE A 74 1.82 -12.73 0.45
C ILE A 74 1.47 -13.21 -0.96
N SER A 75 0.17 -13.19 -1.29
CA SER A 75 -0.33 -13.45 -2.63
C SER A 75 -0.95 -12.17 -3.20
N LEU A 76 -0.43 -11.73 -4.35
CA LEU A 76 -0.91 -10.53 -5.04
C LEU A 76 -1.60 -10.94 -6.34
N ASN A 77 -2.90 -10.66 -6.43
CA ASN A 77 -3.72 -10.95 -7.59
C ASN A 77 -4.22 -9.62 -8.19
N VAL A 78 -3.55 -9.19 -9.27
CA VAL A 78 -4.03 -8.10 -10.11
C VAL A 78 -5.12 -8.64 -11.03
N THR A 79 -6.34 -8.14 -10.89
CA THR A 79 -7.44 -8.65 -11.72
C THR A 79 -7.24 -8.22 -13.18
N PRO A 80 -7.65 -9.05 -14.16
CA PRO A 80 -7.54 -8.71 -15.58
C PRO A 80 -8.31 -7.46 -15.99
N PHE A 81 -9.32 -7.07 -15.22
CA PHE A 81 -10.19 -5.91 -15.47
C PHE A 81 -9.77 -4.66 -14.67
N SER A 82 -8.62 -4.70 -13.98
CA SER A 82 -8.14 -3.59 -13.15
C SER A 82 -7.65 -2.40 -13.96
N SER A 83 -7.11 -2.63 -15.16
CA SER A 83 -6.63 -1.58 -16.08
C SER A 83 -7.66 -1.30 -17.17
N ILE A 84 -7.56 -0.12 -17.80
CA ILE A 84 -8.41 0.29 -18.95
C ILE A 84 -8.34 -0.77 -20.06
N ASP A 85 -7.14 -1.25 -20.36
CA ASP A 85 -6.92 -2.39 -21.24
C ASP A 85 -6.90 -3.69 -20.45
N ARG A 86 -7.69 -4.67 -20.90
CA ARG A 86 -7.75 -5.98 -20.26
C ARG A 86 -6.42 -6.71 -20.44
N LYS A 87 -5.63 -6.80 -19.36
CA LYS A 87 -4.38 -7.56 -19.36
C LYS A 87 -4.66 -9.07 -19.36
N LYS A 88 -3.98 -9.79 -20.24
CA LYS A 88 -4.04 -11.26 -20.27
C LYS A 88 -3.26 -11.79 -19.07
N LYS A 89 -3.89 -12.63 -18.23
CA LYS A 89 -3.25 -13.19 -17.04
C LYS A 89 -2.09 -14.11 -17.44
N MET A 90 -0.85 -13.64 -17.24
CA MET A 90 0.34 -14.49 -17.28
C MET A 90 0.55 -15.06 -15.88
N ARG A 91 0.54 -16.39 -15.75
CA ARG A 91 0.53 -17.09 -14.45
C ARG A 91 1.76 -16.76 -13.57
N ASN A 92 2.88 -16.37 -14.17
CA ASN A 92 4.17 -16.13 -13.50
C ASN A 92 4.81 -14.82 -14.00
N GLU A 93 4.16 -13.68 -13.79
CA GLU A 93 4.76 -12.40 -14.10
C GLU A 93 5.89 -12.08 -13.11
N ARG A 94 7.14 -11.97 -13.59
CA ARG A 94 8.31 -11.70 -12.76
C ARG A 94 8.16 -10.42 -11.93
N ARG A 95 7.53 -9.39 -12.50
CA ARG A 95 7.25 -8.12 -11.83
C ARG A 95 6.38 -8.29 -10.59
N ILE A 96 5.35 -9.14 -10.66
CA ILE A 96 4.49 -9.44 -9.51
C ILE A 96 5.28 -10.16 -8.42
N MET A 97 6.13 -11.12 -8.79
CA MET A 97 6.98 -11.85 -7.82
C MET A 97 7.96 -10.91 -7.11
N GLU A 98 8.53 -9.95 -7.83
CA GLU A 98 9.42 -8.94 -7.24
C GLU A 98 8.68 -8.07 -6.22
N ILE A 99 7.50 -7.54 -6.58
CA ILE A 99 6.66 -6.75 -5.68
C ILE A 99 6.29 -7.57 -4.43
N VAL A 100 5.87 -8.82 -4.61
CA VAL A 100 5.52 -9.72 -3.50
C VAL A 100 6.73 -9.96 -2.58
N THR A 101 7.91 -10.17 -3.15
CA THR A 101 9.14 -10.38 -2.37
C THR A 101 9.54 -9.12 -1.60
N SER A 102 9.43 -7.95 -2.22
CA SER A 102 9.69 -6.65 -1.58
C SER A 102 8.72 -6.37 -0.44
N LEU A 103 7.42 -6.62 -0.65
CA LEU A 103 6.41 -6.49 0.40
C LEU A 103 6.66 -7.48 1.54
N LYS A 104 7.00 -8.73 1.22
CA LYS A 104 7.30 -9.76 2.23
C LYS A 104 8.44 -9.32 3.13
N ARG A 105 9.57 -8.86 2.56
CA ARG A 105 10.70 -8.33 3.34
C ARG A 105 10.32 -7.11 4.19
N THR A 106 9.49 -6.23 3.65
CA THR A 106 9.02 -5.02 4.34
C THR A 106 8.20 -5.39 5.59
N PHE A 107 7.24 -6.30 5.44
CA PHE A 107 6.34 -6.69 6.54
C PHE A 107 6.97 -7.68 7.52
N GLU A 108 7.94 -8.49 7.11
CA GLU A 108 8.73 -9.34 8.03
C GLU A 108 9.47 -8.52 9.09
N GLN A 109 9.92 -7.30 8.75
CA GLN A 109 10.57 -6.39 9.71
C GLN A 109 9.57 -5.61 10.57
N SER A 110 8.34 -5.41 10.08
CA SER A 110 7.31 -4.63 10.76
C SER A 110 6.46 -5.46 11.73
N ILE A 111 6.26 -6.74 11.44
CA ILE A 111 5.49 -7.68 12.27
C ILE A 111 6.42 -8.27 13.32
N ILE A 112 5.93 -8.39 14.57
CA ILE A 112 6.66 -9.05 15.65
C ILE A 112 6.49 -10.57 15.50
N THR A 113 7.22 -11.16 14.55
CA THR A 113 7.11 -12.58 14.18
C THR A 113 7.46 -13.55 15.31
N GLU A 114 8.28 -13.11 16.28
CA GLU A 114 8.67 -13.89 17.46
C GLU A 114 7.51 -14.23 18.40
N LYS A 115 6.42 -13.45 18.37
CA LYS A 115 5.23 -13.70 19.19
C LYS A 115 4.41 -14.89 18.70
N TYR A 116 4.62 -15.32 17.45
CA TYR A 116 3.80 -16.34 16.80
C TYR A 116 4.64 -17.49 16.22
N PRO A 117 5.39 -18.24 17.06
CA PRO A 117 6.22 -19.34 16.58
C PRO A 117 5.35 -20.46 15.97
N ARG A 118 5.87 -21.16 14.95
CA ARG A 118 5.20 -22.29 14.27
C ARG A 118 3.86 -21.93 13.61
N THR A 119 3.62 -20.66 13.31
CA THR A 119 2.41 -20.22 12.62
C THR A 119 2.73 -19.65 11.24
N GLU A 120 1.71 -19.62 10.38
CA GLU A 120 1.71 -18.99 9.07
C GLU A 120 0.72 -17.82 9.06
N ILE A 121 1.15 -16.68 8.52
CA ILE A 121 0.29 -15.52 8.24
C ILE A 121 0.16 -15.43 6.72
N SER A 122 -1.05 -15.66 6.22
CA SER A 122 -1.36 -15.61 4.79
C SER A 122 -2.09 -14.32 4.47
N ILE A 123 -1.50 -13.51 3.60
CA ILE A 123 -2.03 -12.22 3.14
C ILE A 123 -2.38 -12.37 1.67
N SER A 124 -3.66 -12.19 1.35
CA SER A 124 -4.17 -12.22 -0.01
C SER A 124 -4.69 -10.85 -0.41
N VAL A 125 -4.08 -10.27 -1.44
CA VAL A 125 -4.41 -8.94 -1.95
C VAL A 125 -5.03 -9.04 -3.33
N HIS A 126 -6.19 -8.44 -3.49
CA HIS A 126 -6.95 -8.38 -4.73
C HIS A 126 -7.08 -6.93 -5.18
N VAL A 127 -6.43 -6.58 -6.29
CA VAL A 127 -6.53 -5.26 -6.90
C VAL A 127 -7.70 -5.28 -7.87
N LEU A 128 -8.76 -4.55 -7.56
CA LEU A 128 -10.01 -4.53 -8.33
C LEU A 128 -9.95 -3.49 -9.45
N ALA A 129 -9.44 -2.30 -9.15
CA ALA A 129 -9.23 -1.21 -10.10
C ALA A 129 -7.87 -0.58 -9.84
N LEU A 130 -7.17 -0.20 -10.90
CA LEU A 130 -5.85 0.40 -10.83
C LEU A 130 -5.82 1.72 -11.60
N ASP A 131 -5.45 2.77 -10.89
CA ASP A 131 -5.26 4.12 -11.41
C ASP A 131 -3.91 4.70 -10.95
N GLY A 132 -2.84 3.94 -11.10
CA GLY A 132 -1.50 4.30 -10.61
C GLY A 132 -1.33 4.08 -9.10
N GLY A 133 -0.08 4.06 -8.66
CA GLY A 133 0.29 3.82 -7.26
C GLY A 133 -0.06 2.41 -6.79
N LEU A 134 0.21 1.39 -7.61
CA LEU A 134 -0.12 -0.01 -7.29
C LEU A 134 0.48 -0.43 -5.94
N ILE A 135 1.79 -0.26 -5.80
CA ILE A 135 2.55 -0.70 -4.62
C ILE A 135 2.10 0.09 -3.38
N SER A 136 1.81 1.38 -3.53
CA SER A 136 1.34 2.21 -2.42
C SER A 136 -0.03 1.78 -1.91
N CYS A 137 -0.99 1.58 -2.82
CA CYS A 137 -2.34 1.15 -2.44
C CYS A 137 -2.33 -0.24 -1.78
N VAL A 138 -1.54 -1.17 -2.32
CA VAL A 138 -1.37 -2.52 -1.76
C VAL A 138 -0.77 -2.46 -0.35
N THR A 139 0.31 -1.70 -0.15
CA THR A 139 0.99 -1.60 1.15
C THR A 139 0.07 -1.00 2.23
N ASN A 140 -0.69 0.04 1.87
CA ASN A 140 -1.66 0.66 2.78
C ASN A 140 -2.79 -0.32 3.14
N ALA A 141 -3.28 -1.10 2.17
CA ALA A 141 -4.30 -2.12 2.40
C ALA A 141 -3.79 -3.24 3.32
N ILE A 142 -2.57 -3.74 3.11
CA ILE A 142 -1.98 -4.78 3.96
C ILE A 142 -1.86 -4.30 5.40
N THR A 143 -1.34 -3.08 5.60
CA THR A 143 -1.18 -2.50 6.94
C THR A 143 -2.51 -2.44 7.70
N LEU A 144 -3.59 -1.99 7.03
CA LEU A 144 -4.92 -1.96 7.64
C LEU A 144 -5.48 -3.35 7.95
N ALA A 145 -5.26 -4.33 7.07
CA ALA A 145 -5.77 -5.68 7.27
C ALA A 145 -5.03 -6.41 8.40
N LEU A 146 -3.73 -6.15 8.57
CA LEU A 146 -2.94 -6.67 9.69
C LEU A 146 -3.41 -6.08 11.03
N ILE A 147 -3.76 -4.79 11.05
CA ILE A 147 -4.34 -4.13 12.24
C ILE A 147 -5.71 -4.73 12.57
N ASP A 148 -6.56 -4.95 11.57
CA ASP A 148 -7.89 -5.57 11.75
C ASP A 148 -7.78 -7.00 12.33
N ALA A 149 -6.81 -7.78 11.83
CA ALA A 149 -6.51 -9.13 12.35
C ALA A 149 -5.95 -9.11 13.78
N GLY A 150 -5.58 -7.95 14.32
CA GLY A 150 -4.96 -7.84 15.65
C GLY A 150 -3.54 -8.43 15.71
N ILE A 151 -2.84 -8.51 14.58
CA ILE A 151 -1.46 -9.00 14.53
C ILE A 151 -0.52 -7.95 15.11
N ALA A 152 0.36 -8.36 16.03
CA ALA A 152 1.30 -7.44 16.67
C ALA A 152 2.33 -6.90 15.66
N MET A 153 2.31 -5.57 15.45
CA MET A 153 3.26 -4.82 14.62
C MET A 153 3.94 -3.71 15.43
N TYR A 154 5.11 -3.28 14.98
CA TYR A 154 5.83 -2.16 15.61
C TYR A 154 5.16 -0.80 15.36
N ASP A 155 4.83 -0.51 14.11
CA ASP A 155 4.20 0.76 13.71
C ASP A 155 3.45 0.58 12.38
N TYR A 156 2.75 1.62 11.95
CA TYR A 156 2.12 1.71 10.63
C TYR A 156 3.17 1.75 9.53
N ILE A 157 2.91 1.06 8.42
CA ILE A 157 3.62 1.29 7.16
C ILE A 157 2.69 2.07 6.23
N SER A 158 3.08 3.29 5.88
CA SER A 158 2.33 4.13 4.96
C SER A 158 3.13 4.35 3.69
N SER A 159 2.54 4.03 2.55
CA SER A 159 3.19 4.09 1.26
C SER A 159 2.52 5.07 0.32
N VAL A 160 3.36 5.78 -0.43
CA VAL A 160 2.99 6.85 -1.36
C VAL A 160 3.91 6.79 -2.57
N SER A 161 3.36 7.06 -3.74
CA SER A 161 4.14 7.32 -4.96
C SER A 161 4.41 8.81 -5.11
N ALA A 162 5.59 9.16 -5.62
CA ALA A 162 5.95 10.52 -5.98
C ALA A 162 6.67 10.53 -7.32
N GLY A 163 6.34 11.52 -8.14
CA GLY A 163 6.93 11.74 -9.46
C GLY A 163 7.77 12.99 -9.52
N PHE A 164 8.59 13.07 -10.55
CA PHE A 164 9.38 14.24 -10.88
C PHE A 164 9.11 14.69 -12.31
N TYR A 165 8.48 15.85 -12.48
CA TYR A 165 8.15 16.46 -13.77
C TYR A 165 8.75 17.86 -13.87
N ASP A 166 9.70 18.05 -14.79
CA ASP A 166 10.29 19.36 -15.16
C ASP A 166 10.58 20.30 -13.97
N ASN A 167 11.39 19.85 -13.02
CA ASN A 167 11.73 20.51 -11.73
C ASN A 167 10.63 20.55 -10.66
N THR A 168 9.42 20.09 -10.95
CA THR A 168 8.34 20.00 -9.97
C THR A 168 8.13 18.56 -9.49
N PRO A 169 8.25 18.31 -8.18
CA PRO A 169 7.87 17.03 -7.58
C PRO A 169 6.34 16.93 -7.47
N LEU A 170 5.77 15.83 -7.95
CA LEU A 170 4.33 15.56 -7.93
C LEU A 170 4.01 14.44 -6.94
N LEU A 171 3.14 14.71 -5.98
CA LEU A 171 2.71 13.74 -4.98
C LEU A 171 1.53 12.91 -5.50
N ASP A 172 1.57 11.60 -5.27
CA ASP A 172 0.49 10.64 -5.53
C ASP A 172 0.00 10.67 -6.98
N LEU A 173 0.75 9.95 -7.83
CA LEU A 173 0.58 9.93 -9.27
C LEU A 173 -0.63 9.08 -9.71
N ASN A 174 -1.30 9.51 -10.77
CA ASN A 174 -2.30 8.69 -11.48
C ASN A 174 -1.64 7.82 -12.57
N SER A 175 -2.41 6.91 -13.19
CA SER A 175 -1.90 6.03 -14.26
C SER A 175 -1.34 6.80 -15.47
N LEU A 176 -1.91 7.96 -15.79
CA LEU A 176 -1.48 8.77 -16.94
C LEU A 176 -0.13 9.43 -16.65
N GLU A 177 0.00 10.02 -15.46
CA GLU A 177 1.21 10.64 -14.94
C GLU A 177 2.34 9.60 -14.81
N GLU A 178 2.07 8.39 -14.32
CA GLU A 178 3.09 7.33 -14.19
C GLU A 178 3.70 6.90 -15.53
N ASN A 179 2.96 7.02 -16.64
CA ASN A 179 3.47 6.63 -17.96
C ASN A 179 4.45 7.67 -18.53
N ASP A 180 4.24 8.95 -18.23
CA ASP A 180 5.02 10.06 -18.79
C ASP A 180 6.10 10.58 -17.83
N VAL A 181 5.91 10.39 -16.52
CA VAL A 181 6.75 10.97 -15.46
C VAL A 181 7.64 9.90 -14.83
N SER A 182 8.87 10.28 -14.47
CA SER A 182 9.74 9.41 -13.68
C SER A 182 9.27 9.40 -12.24
N PHE A 183 9.05 8.22 -11.68
CA PHE A 183 8.46 8.09 -10.35
C PHE A 183 9.25 7.15 -9.44
N LEU A 184 9.03 7.34 -8.14
CA LEU A 184 9.49 6.50 -7.07
C LEU A 184 8.31 6.16 -6.16
N THR A 185 8.39 5.00 -5.51
CA THR A 185 7.44 4.61 -4.46
C THR A 185 8.20 4.41 -3.17
N ILE A 186 7.68 5.01 -2.09
CA ILE A 186 8.24 4.82 -0.76
C ILE A 186 7.24 4.14 0.18
N GLY A 187 7.75 3.45 1.19
CA GLY A 187 7.01 3.03 2.38
C GLY A 187 7.69 3.58 3.62
N VAL A 188 7.01 4.47 4.33
CA VAL A 188 7.49 5.13 5.55
C VAL A 188 7.00 4.37 6.77
N VAL A 189 7.87 4.21 7.78
CA VAL A 189 7.51 3.62 9.07
C VAL A 189 7.00 4.72 10.01
N GLY A 190 5.70 4.68 10.30
CA GLY A 190 5.09 5.52 11.33
C GLY A 190 5.21 7.02 11.05
N LYS A 191 5.63 7.76 12.09
CA LYS A 191 6.00 9.18 11.99
C LYS A 191 7.50 9.40 11.78
N SER A 192 8.26 8.33 11.60
CA SER A 192 9.70 8.44 11.43
C SER A 192 10.05 8.85 10.00
N GLU A 193 11.32 9.17 9.78
CA GLU A 193 11.91 9.37 8.45
C GLU A 193 12.54 8.07 7.91
N LYS A 194 12.36 6.95 8.62
CA LYS A 194 12.88 5.65 8.18
C LYS A 194 11.98 5.07 7.11
N LEU A 195 12.62 4.61 6.04
CA LEU A 195 11.95 3.95 4.92
C LEU A 195 12.04 2.44 5.10
N ALA A 196 10.89 1.77 5.08
CA ALA A 196 10.80 0.32 4.99
C ALA A 196 10.91 -0.16 3.53
N LEU A 197 10.43 0.67 2.59
CA LEU A 197 10.43 0.38 1.17
C LEU A 197 10.87 1.62 0.37
N LEU A 198 11.73 1.42 -0.62
CA LEU A 198 12.08 2.42 -1.63
C LEU A 198 12.24 1.68 -2.96
N ILE A 199 11.38 1.99 -3.92
CA ILE A 199 11.43 1.43 -5.28
C ILE A 199 11.50 2.59 -6.26
N LEU A 200 12.52 2.54 -7.11
CA LEU A 200 12.76 3.52 -8.17
C LEU A 200 12.96 2.73 -9.48
N GLU A 201 11.97 2.79 -10.36
CA GLU A 201 11.99 2.09 -11.65
C GLU A 201 12.55 2.99 -12.77
N ASN A 202 12.29 4.30 -12.68
CA ASN A 202 12.62 5.27 -13.72
C ASN A 202 13.81 6.15 -13.34
N LYS A 203 14.44 6.78 -14.34
CA LYS A 203 15.62 7.64 -14.13
C LYS A 203 15.23 8.96 -13.48
N ILE A 204 15.79 9.24 -12.31
CA ILE A 204 15.62 10.52 -11.62
C ILE A 204 17.01 11.15 -11.44
N PRO A 205 17.19 12.45 -11.74
CA PRO A 205 18.43 13.16 -11.42
C PRO A 205 18.74 13.12 -9.93
N LEU A 206 19.99 12.79 -9.59
CA LEU A 206 20.42 12.64 -8.18
C LEU A 206 20.15 13.91 -7.36
N ASP A 207 20.42 15.07 -7.93
CA ASP A 207 20.24 16.39 -7.28
C ASP A 207 18.80 16.67 -6.87
N LYS A 208 17.82 15.99 -7.50
CA LYS A 208 16.40 16.19 -7.24
C LYS A 208 15.80 15.07 -6.40
N LEU A 209 16.49 13.94 -6.23
CA LEU A 209 15.98 12.79 -5.51
C LEU A 209 15.59 13.13 -4.07
N GLU A 210 16.42 13.91 -3.37
CA GLU A 210 16.17 14.33 -1.98
C GLU A 210 14.87 15.15 -1.86
N SER A 211 14.65 16.09 -2.78
CA SER A 211 13.44 16.92 -2.79
C SER A 211 12.16 16.09 -3.01
N VAL A 212 12.22 15.10 -3.92
CA VAL A 212 11.09 14.20 -4.19
C VAL A 212 10.83 13.31 -2.97
N LEU A 213 11.90 12.81 -2.34
CA LEU A 213 11.80 11.97 -1.15
C LEU A 213 11.17 12.71 0.03
N ALA A 214 11.57 13.96 0.28
CA ALA A 214 11.02 14.78 1.36
C ALA A 214 9.50 14.96 1.23
N ILE A 215 9.01 15.20 0.01
CA ILE A 215 7.58 15.37 -0.27
C ILE A 215 6.84 14.05 -0.14
N ALA A 216 7.44 12.96 -0.63
CA ALA A 216 6.88 11.63 -0.49
C ALA A 216 6.74 11.24 0.99
N VAL A 217 7.74 11.54 1.84
CA VAL A 217 7.71 11.27 3.29
C VAL A 217 6.59 12.07 3.97
N ALA A 218 6.48 13.37 3.66
CA ALA A 218 5.38 14.21 4.16
C ALA A 218 4.00 13.69 3.73
N GLY A 219 3.89 13.19 2.49
CA GLY A 219 2.69 12.51 2.00
C GLY A 219 2.39 11.22 2.76
N GLY A 220 3.42 10.41 3.03
CA GLY A 220 3.31 9.18 3.82
C GLY A 220 2.80 9.44 5.23
N HIS A 221 3.26 10.50 5.90
CA HIS A 221 2.76 10.90 7.22
C HIS A 221 1.27 11.27 7.19
N ARG A 222 0.83 12.00 6.15
CA ARG A 222 -0.60 12.34 5.97
C ARG A 222 -1.46 11.11 5.72
N VAL A 223 -0.99 10.16 4.90
CA VAL A 223 -1.70 8.88 4.68
C VAL A 223 -1.85 8.11 5.98
N ARG A 224 -0.79 8.05 6.81
CA ARG A 224 -0.85 7.43 8.13
C ARG A 224 -1.91 8.07 9.02
N ASP A 225 -1.98 9.40 9.07
CA ASP A 225 -2.98 10.11 9.88
C ASP A 225 -4.41 9.81 9.42
N MET A 226 -4.64 9.70 8.11
CA MET A 226 -5.93 9.29 7.57
C MET A 226 -6.29 7.85 7.94
N MET A 227 -5.32 6.93 7.88
CA MET A 227 -5.51 5.53 8.30
C MET A 227 -5.79 5.42 9.80
N ASP A 228 -5.00 6.07 10.66
CA ASP A 228 -5.17 6.04 12.12
C ASP A 228 -6.54 6.63 12.54
N LYS A 229 -6.96 7.73 11.90
CA LYS A 229 -8.28 8.32 12.15
C LYS A 229 -9.41 7.35 11.87
N GLU A 230 -9.33 6.61 10.75
CA GLU A 230 -10.36 5.64 10.39
C GLU A 230 -10.36 4.39 11.27
N VAL A 231 -9.17 3.89 11.64
CA VAL A 231 -9.01 2.79 12.60
C VAL A 231 -9.66 3.15 13.94
N ARG A 232 -9.36 4.34 14.49
CA ARG A 232 -9.92 4.81 15.76
C ARG A 232 -11.44 4.97 15.68
N ARG A 233 -11.94 5.59 14.60
CA ARG A 233 -13.38 5.74 14.35
C ARG A 233 -14.09 4.38 14.33
N HIS A 234 -13.51 3.39 13.64
CA HIS A 234 -14.07 2.04 13.62
C HIS A 234 -14.05 1.40 15.01
N GLY A 235 -12.96 1.57 15.77
CA GLY A 235 -12.82 1.07 17.14
C GLY A 235 -13.88 1.63 18.08
N GLU A 236 -14.12 2.94 18.07
CA GLU A 236 -15.16 3.60 18.88
C GLU A 236 -16.58 3.12 18.52
N LEU A 237 -16.85 2.92 17.23
CA LEU A 237 -18.13 2.37 16.76
C LEU A 237 -18.33 0.92 17.21
N ARG A 238 -17.27 0.13 17.35
CA ARG A 238 -17.35 -1.24 17.87
C ARG A 238 -17.52 -1.25 19.38
N LEU A 239 -16.81 -0.38 20.10
CA LEU A 239 -16.91 -0.25 21.56
C LEU A 239 -18.32 0.17 21.98
N SER A 240 -18.89 1.18 21.32
CA SER A 240 -20.26 1.65 21.60
C SER A 240 -21.33 0.57 21.34
N LYS A 241 -21.17 -0.25 20.30
CA LYS A 241 -22.06 -1.40 20.04
C LYS A 241 -21.94 -2.49 21.09
N LEU A 242 -20.77 -2.66 21.70
CA LEU A 242 -20.56 -3.61 22.79
C LEU A 242 -21.17 -3.09 24.09
N ALA A 243 -21.05 -1.79 24.38
CA ALA A 243 -21.59 -1.16 25.59
C ALA A 243 -23.12 -1.08 25.63
N ASN A 244 -23.77 -1.09 24.46
CA ASN A 244 -25.23 -1.10 24.32
C ASN A 244 -25.86 -2.51 24.32
N LYS A 245 -25.06 -3.56 24.54
CA LYS A 245 -25.49 -4.96 24.63
C LYS A 245 -25.37 -5.44 26.08
#